data_AF-A0A850NSL2-F1
#
_entry.id   AF-A0A850NSL2-F1
#
_cell.length_a   1.000
_cell.length_b   1.000
_cell.length_c   1.000
_cell.angle_alpha   90.00
_cell.angle_beta   90.00
_cell.angle_gamma   90.00
#
_symmetry.space_group_name_H-M   'P 1'
#
loop_
_entity.id
_entity.type
_entity.pdbx_description
1 polymer ?
#
loop_
_entity_poly.entity_id
_entity_poly.type
_entity_poly.pdbx_seq_one_letter_code
_entity_poly.pdbx_strand_id
1 'polypeptide(L)'
;MSGALRTLWMVEGCCECPSCGLMQRLPTMRVARVAECQRCGAHLRRTRPAVGLDGTLVFAICSALLFVLCCLTPIMELNVYGREREVSLFTGPIEMAREGFVLTGTLVAIATLAMPALSIALMLFVQLRIRAQDFGPRVGEAMRLYEKIRPWSMIEVYMLGIFVAYTKLVDLATVNLNVAVYALAALMLTQAATDSALDAHLVWARIGQTRGLASDACRVADVDPPPADDLERTMQAGLTLGDAHYFCGCDGCGALLCDRLPDDPVDRPFDDKAPYRCPRCDVALEHRRSNPQVRAVALLLAAIALYVPANVLPVMQTYKLQSGGGHTILHGAIELWQDGMWPLALLVLFASITVPVLKIGALLWMTIATILGTPRGLVGRTKLYRVVVIIGRWSMIDVFMISILVAVVRYGALANIKALPGVACFAAVVVLTIFAADLFDPRRMWDVAGYNAAELRRPPMARQWHKRAAAIRAELRARGKLRTKRNVSV
;
A
#
# COMPACT_ATOMS: atom_id res chain seq x y z
N MET A 1 -15.19 25.28 -23.41
CA MET A 1 -15.76 24.00 -23.89
C MET A 1 -15.81 23.03 -22.71
N SER A 2 -16.84 23.18 -21.89
CA SER A 2 -17.10 22.46 -20.64
C SER A 2 -18.25 21.49 -20.89
N GLY A 3 -17.95 20.34 -21.50
CA GLY A 3 -18.93 19.31 -21.81
C GLY A 3 -18.99 18.26 -20.70
N ALA A 4 -20.16 18.15 -20.05
CA ALA A 4 -20.69 16.97 -19.35
C ALA A 4 -19.70 16.02 -18.65
N LEU A 5 -19.36 16.29 -17.39
CA LEU A 5 -18.57 15.38 -16.51
C LEU A 5 -19.35 14.89 -15.28
N ARG A 6 -20.69 14.98 -15.26
CA ARG A 6 -21.53 14.53 -14.13
C ARG A 6 -22.45 13.38 -14.55
N THR A 7 -21.93 12.16 -14.60
CA THR A 7 -22.75 10.96 -14.83
C THR A 7 -22.63 9.90 -13.73
N LEU A 8 -21.73 10.08 -12.74
CA LEU A 8 -21.53 9.09 -11.68
C LEU A 8 -22.07 9.54 -10.32
N TRP A 9 -22.79 8.61 -9.68
CA TRP A 9 -23.45 8.79 -8.39
C TRP A 9 -22.70 8.01 -7.32
N MET A 10 -22.63 8.55 -6.10
CA MET A 10 -22.02 7.85 -4.96
C MET A 10 -23.04 6.94 -4.29
N VAL A 11 -22.67 5.68 -4.06
CA VAL A 11 -23.51 4.73 -3.34
C VAL A 11 -23.19 4.81 -1.85
N GLU A 12 -24.10 5.39 -1.08
CA GLU A 12 -23.90 5.53 0.36
C GLU A 12 -24.06 4.19 1.11
N GLY A 13 -23.22 3.97 2.11
CA GLY A 13 -23.32 2.81 3.00
C GLY A 13 -22.83 1.50 2.39
N CYS A 14 -22.14 1.53 1.24
CA CYS A 14 -21.48 0.37 0.63
C CYS A 14 -19.98 0.61 0.45
N CYS A 15 -19.21 -0.47 0.40
CA CYS A 15 -17.80 -0.43 0.01
C CYS A 15 -17.39 -1.68 -0.77
N GLU A 16 -16.39 -1.54 -1.64
CA GLU A 16 -15.66 -2.67 -2.20
C GLU A 16 -14.54 -3.09 -1.25
N CYS A 17 -14.37 -4.39 -1.04
CA CYS A 17 -13.24 -4.90 -0.28
C CYS A 17 -11.93 -4.76 -1.09
N PRO A 18 -10.91 -4.03 -0.62
CA PRO A 18 -9.67 -3.82 -1.37
C PRO A 18 -8.84 -5.11 -1.53
N SER A 19 -9.10 -6.15 -0.73
CA SER A 19 -8.35 -7.40 -0.79
C SER A 19 -8.97 -8.47 -1.68
N CYS A 20 -10.30 -8.55 -1.75
CA CYS A 20 -10.97 -9.58 -2.53
C CYS A 20 -11.90 -9.04 -3.61
N GLY A 21 -12.32 -7.77 -3.56
CA GLY A 21 -13.26 -7.17 -4.50
C GLY A 21 -14.74 -7.39 -4.17
N LEU A 22 -15.06 -7.93 -2.98
CA LEU A 22 -16.46 -8.10 -2.58
C LEU A 22 -17.08 -6.74 -2.27
N MET A 23 -18.09 -6.35 -3.05
CA MET A 23 -18.95 -5.21 -2.75
C MET A 23 -19.95 -5.63 -1.68
N GLN A 24 -20.01 -4.90 -0.58
CA GLN A 24 -20.92 -5.22 0.52
C GLN A 24 -21.42 -3.96 1.22
N ARG A 25 -22.59 -4.07 1.84
CA ARG A 25 -23.17 -3.01 2.66
C ARG A 25 -22.40 -2.92 3.98
N LEU A 26 -22.01 -1.70 4.33
CA LEU A 26 -21.36 -1.38 5.59
C LEU A 26 -22.43 -1.13 6.66
N PRO A 27 -22.42 -1.86 7.78
CA PRO A 27 -23.37 -1.61 8.85
C PRO A 27 -23.10 -0.24 9.50
N THR A 28 -24.14 0.40 10.04
CA THR A 28 -23.98 1.55 10.92
C THR A 28 -23.30 1.09 12.21
N MET A 29 -22.04 1.49 12.41
CA MET A 29 -21.25 1.05 13.55
C MET A 29 -21.21 2.09 14.66
N ARG A 30 -21.31 1.62 15.91
CA ARG A 30 -20.96 2.42 17.10
C ARG A 30 -19.44 2.71 17.10
N VAL A 31 -19.04 3.72 17.86
CA VAL A 31 -17.63 4.13 18.04
C VAL A 31 -16.78 2.95 18.52
N ALA A 32 -15.50 2.89 18.11
CA ALA A 32 -14.53 1.86 18.48
C ALA A 32 -14.82 0.43 17.99
N ARG A 33 -15.59 0.26 16.91
CA ARG A 33 -15.78 -1.05 16.24
C ARG A 33 -15.09 -1.12 14.88
N VAL A 34 -14.84 -2.35 14.43
CA VAL A 34 -14.24 -2.67 13.13
C VAL A 34 -15.22 -3.48 12.31
N ALA A 35 -15.42 -3.08 11.05
CA ALA A 35 -16.11 -3.88 10.04
C ALA A 35 -15.10 -4.76 9.31
N GLU A 36 -15.42 -6.04 9.17
CA GLU A 36 -14.62 -7.01 8.43
C GLU A 36 -15.37 -7.50 7.20
N CYS A 37 -14.62 -7.81 6.15
CA CYS A 37 -15.17 -8.42 4.94
C CYS A 37 -15.63 -9.84 5.23
N GLN A 38 -16.88 -10.13 4.88
CA GLN A 38 -17.49 -11.45 5.10
C GLN A 38 -16.80 -12.58 4.34
N ARG A 39 -16.11 -12.27 3.22
CA ARG A 39 -15.43 -13.28 2.39
C ARG A 39 -13.98 -13.54 2.77
N CYS A 40 -13.19 -12.50 3.04
CA CYS A 40 -11.74 -12.65 3.26
C CYS A 40 -11.26 -12.21 4.66
N GLY A 41 -12.14 -11.65 5.49
CA GLY A 41 -11.80 -11.12 6.81
C GLY A 41 -10.82 -9.94 6.75
N ALA A 42 -10.84 -9.16 5.66
CA ALA A 42 -10.10 -7.90 5.57
C ALA A 42 -10.86 -6.79 6.32
N HIS A 43 -10.14 -5.94 7.05
CA HIS A 43 -10.76 -4.79 7.72
C HIS A 43 -11.20 -3.76 6.68
N LEU A 44 -12.50 -3.48 6.63
CA LEU A 44 -13.10 -2.54 5.67
C LEU A 44 -13.18 -1.12 6.24
N ARG A 45 -13.58 -1.00 7.51
CA ARG A 45 -13.71 0.27 8.21
C ARG A 45 -13.45 0.08 9.69
N ARG A 46 -12.75 1.03 10.29
CA ARG A 46 -12.57 1.12 11.73
C ARG A 46 -13.10 2.45 12.19
N THR A 47 -14.15 2.47 13.00
CA THR A 47 -14.63 3.69 13.63
C THR A 47 -13.75 3.97 14.84
N ARG A 48 -13.12 5.14 14.87
CA ARG A 48 -12.20 5.51 15.96
C ARG A 48 -12.91 6.39 16.99
N PRO A 49 -12.58 6.29 18.29
CA PRO A 49 -13.01 7.31 19.24
C PRO A 49 -12.51 8.66 18.77
N ALA A 50 -13.39 9.65 18.76
CA ALA A 50 -13.06 10.99 18.33
C ALA A 50 -12.07 11.60 19.32
N VAL A 51 -10.77 11.43 19.06
CA VAL A 51 -9.81 12.45 19.49
C VAL A 51 -10.26 13.72 18.80
N GLY A 52 -10.55 14.78 19.57
CA GLY A 52 -11.02 16.04 19.01
C GLY A 52 -10.13 16.48 17.85
N LEU A 53 -10.69 17.20 16.87
CA LEU A 53 -9.94 17.74 15.73
C LEU A 53 -8.68 18.49 16.20
N ASP A 54 -8.75 19.15 17.36
CA ASP A 54 -7.63 19.83 18.01
C ASP A 54 -6.49 18.88 18.41
N GLY A 55 -6.80 17.67 18.92
CA GLY A 55 -5.78 16.71 19.32
C GLY A 55 -4.94 16.20 18.16
N THR A 56 -5.56 15.97 16.99
CA THR A 56 -4.81 15.53 15.80
C THR A 56 -3.90 16.63 15.26
N LEU A 57 -4.34 17.89 15.33
CA LEU A 57 -3.52 19.05 14.96
C LEU A 57 -2.33 19.22 15.92
N VAL A 58 -2.54 19.07 17.23
CA VAL A 58 -1.46 19.17 18.23
C VAL A 58 -0.39 18.11 17.98
N PHE A 59 -0.76 16.85 17.72
CA PHE A 59 0.22 15.81 17.37
C PHE A 59 0.95 16.10 16.05
N ALA A 60 0.26 16.65 15.05
CA ALA A 60 0.90 17.04 13.78
C ALA A 60 1.92 18.17 13.96
N ILE A 61 1.60 19.21 14.75
CA ILE A 61 2.51 20.31 15.09
C ILE A 61 3.70 19.77 15.90
N CYS A 62 3.45 18.92 16.90
CA CYS A 62 4.49 18.29 17.70
C CYS A 62 5.44 17.47 16.82
N SER A 63 4.89 16.67 15.89
CA SER A 63 5.68 15.91 14.91
C SER A 63 6.54 16.83 14.05
N ALA A 64 6.01 17.97 13.59
CA ALA A 64 6.79 18.93 12.80
C ALA A 64 7.94 19.54 13.60
N LEU A 65 7.71 19.95 14.85
CA LEU A 65 8.74 20.51 15.72
C LEU A 65 9.82 19.48 16.08
N LEU A 66 9.42 18.24 16.40
CA LEU A 66 10.34 17.14 16.68
C LEU A 66 11.17 16.77 15.45
N PHE A 67 10.57 16.76 14.26
CA PHE A 67 11.31 16.51 13.01
C PHE A 67 12.34 17.61 12.74
N VAL A 68 11.98 18.89 12.94
CA VAL A 68 12.94 20.02 12.83
C VAL A 68 14.07 19.86 13.85
N LEU A 69 13.75 19.52 15.11
CA LEU A 69 14.76 19.27 16.14
C LEU A 69 15.72 18.14 15.73
N CYS A 70 15.21 17.04 15.18
CA CYS A 70 16.02 15.92 14.67
C CYS A 70 16.92 16.33 13.49
N CYS A 71 16.51 17.29 12.67
CA CYS A 71 17.31 17.79 11.56
C CYS A 71 18.42 18.75 12.03
N LEU A 72 18.19 19.49 13.11
CA LEU A 72 19.12 20.52 13.59
C LEU A 72 20.14 19.99 14.60
N THR A 73 19.88 18.86 15.25
CA THR A 73 20.72 18.31 16.32
C THR A 73 21.33 16.96 15.95
N PRO A 74 22.56 16.66 16.39
CA PRO A 74 23.18 15.36 16.14
C PRO A 74 22.47 14.25 16.91
N ILE A 75 22.50 13.03 16.36
CA ILE A 75 21.90 11.81 16.93
C ILE A 75 22.82 11.23 18.01
N MET A 76 24.09 11.07 17.68
CA MET A 76 25.09 10.54 18.60
C MET A 76 26.43 11.22 18.40
N GLU A 77 27.20 11.27 19.46
CA GLU A 77 28.60 11.66 19.47
C GLU A 77 29.45 10.44 19.76
N LEU A 78 30.52 10.30 19.01
CA LEU A 78 31.48 9.21 19.12
C LEU A 78 32.82 9.79 19.50
N ASN A 79 33.41 9.26 20.56
CA ASN A 79 34.78 9.59 20.91
C ASN A 79 35.65 8.33 20.77
N VAL A 80 36.58 8.40 19.81
CA VAL A 80 37.53 7.34 19.49
C VAL A 80 38.93 7.93 19.67
N TYR A 81 39.64 7.48 20.70
CA TYR A 81 40.99 7.95 21.03
C TYR A 81 41.12 9.48 21.15
N GLY A 82 40.11 10.15 21.73
CA GLY A 82 40.11 11.60 21.95
C GLY A 82 39.66 12.43 20.75
N ARG A 83 39.28 11.80 19.62
CA ARG A 83 38.63 12.49 18.50
C ARG A 83 37.13 12.36 18.62
N GLU A 84 36.47 13.49 18.85
CA GLU A 84 35.02 13.58 18.92
C GLU A 84 34.41 13.75 17.53
N ARG A 85 33.30 13.06 17.29
CA ARG A 85 32.57 13.14 16.03
C ARG A 85 31.07 13.03 16.24
N GLU A 86 30.37 13.99 15.69
CA GLU A 86 28.91 14.00 15.63
C GLU A 86 28.40 13.22 14.42
N VAL A 87 27.34 12.44 14.64
CA VAL A 87 26.58 11.73 13.61
C VAL A 87 25.16 12.25 13.62
N SER A 88 24.75 12.88 12.53
CA SER A 88 23.40 13.41 12.32
C SER A 88 22.60 12.55 11.34
N LEU A 89 21.30 12.85 11.19
CA LEU A 89 20.39 12.21 10.23
C LEU A 89 20.91 12.26 8.77
N PHE A 90 21.68 13.30 8.44
CA PHE A 90 22.23 13.53 7.09
C PHE A 90 23.53 12.77 6.84
N THR A 91 24.25 12.38 7.90
CA THR A 91 25.63 11.89 7.79
C THR A 91 25.66 10.56 7.02
N GLY A 92 24.75 9.63 7.33
CA GLY A 92 24.59 8.34 6.63
C GLY A 92 24.46 8.48 5.11
N PRO A 93 23.41 9.14 4.60
CA PRO A 93 23.23 9.38 3.18
C PRO A 93 24.40 10.06 2.47
N ILE A 94 24.99 11.07 3.11
CA ILE A 94 26.10 11.85 2.53
C ILE A 94 27.35 10.99 2.40
N GLU A 95 27.70 10.22 3.43
CA GLU A 95 28.88 9.36 3.39
C GLU A 95 28.72 8.21 2.39
N MET A 96 27.54 7.59 2.32
CA MET A 96 27.26 6.58 1.28
C MET A 96 27.38 7.16 -0.14
N ALA A 97 26.90 8.38 -0.37
CA ALA A 97 27.02 9.04 -1.66
C ALA A 97 28.49 9.35 -2.00
N ARG A 98 29.28 9.79 -1.02
CA ARG A 98 30.74 10.01 -1.17
C ARG A 98 31.51 8.73 -1.47
N GLU A 99 30.98 7.58 -1.08
CA GLU A 99 31.54 6.26 -1.39
C GLU A 99 31.21 5.75 -2.79
N GLY A 100 30.44 6.50 -3.58
CA GLY A 100 30.02 6.11 -4.93
C GLY A 100 28.67 5.39 -4.98
N PHE A 101 28.03 5.14 -3.83
CA PHE A 101 26.71 4.51 -3.74
C PHE A 101 25.60 5.55 -3.68
N VAL A 102 25.59 6.45 -4.67
CA VAL A 102 24.62 7.55 -4.75
C VAL A 102 23.19 7.04 -4.73
N LEU A 103 22.88 5.92 -5.41
CA LEU A 103 21.54 5.32 -5.41
C LEU A 103 21.07 4.94 -4.00
N THR A 104 21.91 4.27 -3.22
CA THR A 104 21.53 3.85 -1.86
C THR A 104 21.49 5.03 -0.90
N GLY A 105 22.46 5.95 -0.98
CA GLY A 105 22.46 7.17 -0.17
C GLY A 105 21.23 8.04 -0.43
N THR A 106 20.84 8.23 -1.70
CA THR A 106 19.62 8.96 -2.06
C THR A 106 18.35 8.25 -1.61
N LEU A 107 18.28 6.92 -1.74
CA LEU A 107 17.17 6.13 -1.20
C LEU A 107 17.01 6.33 0.31
N VAL A 108 18.11 6.25 1.07
CA VAL A 108 18.07 6.48 2.52
C VAL A 108 17.61 7.90 2.83
N ALA A 109 18.19 8.92 2.18
CA ALA A 109 17.77 10.31 2.36
C ALA A 109 16.28 10.54 2.07
N ILE A 110 15.75 9.92 1.01
CA ILE A 110 14.33 10.02 0.67
C ILE A 110 13.48 9.39 1.78
N ALA A 111 13.84 8.19 2.24
CA ALA A 111 13.05 7.46 3.22
C ALA A 111 13.12 8.04 4.64
N THR A 112 14.24 8.66 5.03
CA THR A 112 14.45 9.20 6.38
C THR A 112 14.19 10.71 6.49
N LEU A 113 14.35 11.48 5.42
CA LEU A 113 14.08 12.93 5.43
C LEU A 113 12.86 13.30 4.60
N ALA A 114 12.87 12.99 3.29
CA ALA A 114 11.88 13.54 2.37
C ALA A 114 10.47 13.01 2.62
N MET A 115 10.31 11.69 2.78
CA MET A 115 9.01 11.05 2.97
C MET A 115 8.37 11.43 4.32
N PRO A 116 9.11 11.43 5.46
CA PRO A 116 8.57 11.93 6.71
C PRO A 116 8.19 13.42 6.65
N ALA A 117 9.08 14.28 6.14
CA ALA A 117 8.79 15.71 6.00
C ALA A 117 7.52 15.97 5.19
N LEU A 118 7.40 15.28 4.04
CA LEU A 118 6.23 15.39 3.17
C LEU A 118 4.97 14.85 3.84
N SER A 119 5.05 13.72 4.56
CA SER A 119 3.91 13.16 5.28
C SER A 119 3.40 14.09 6.39
N ILE A 120 4.31 14.69 7.16
CA ILE A 120 4.00 15.66 8.23
C ILE A 120 3.41 16.93 7.62
N ALA A 121 4.00 17.45 6.54
CA ALA A 121 3.53 18.65 5.86
C ALA A 121 2.13 18.48 5.27
N LEU A 122 1.86 17.35 4.61
CA LEU A 122 0.54 17.03 4.05
C LEU A 122 -0.51 16.89 5.15
N MET A 123 -0.17 16.23 6.24
CA MET A 123 -1.06 16.10 7.39
C MET A 123 -1.38 17.45 8.01
N LEU A 124 -0.38 18.30 8.25
CA LEU A 124 -0.57 19.65 8.78
C LEU A 124 -1.46 20.48 7.84
N PHE A 125 -1.21 20.42 6.53
CA PHE A 125 -2.01 21.08 5.52
C PHE A 125 -3.47 20.65 5.54
N VAL A 126 -3.74 19.33 5.57
CA VAL A 126 -5.09 18.78 5.64
C VAL A 126 -5.80 19.26 6.91
N GLN A 127 -5.14 19.23 8.07
CA GLN A 127 -5.75 19.65 9.33
C GLN A 127 -6.02 21.16 9.40
N LEU A 128 -5.11 21.99 8.91
CA LEU A 128 -5.31 23.44 8.83
C LEU A 128 -6.50 23.80 7.93
N ARG A 129 -6.65 23.10 6.80
CA ARG A 129 -7.78 23.29 5.87
C ARG A 129 -9.10 22.81 6.45
N ILE A 130 -9.12 21.66 7.14
CA ILE A 130 -10.29 21.17 7.86
C ILE A 130 -10.72 22.18 8.94
N ARG A 131 -9.77 22.80 9.65
CA ARG A 131 -10.05 23.84 10.66
C ARG A 131 -10.60 25.12 10.03
N ALA A 132 -10.09 25.50 8.87
CA ALA A 132 -10.60 26.62 8.09
C ALA A 132 -11.95 26.33 7.41
N GLN A 133 -12.53 25.13 7.60
CA GLN A 133 -13.72 24.63 6.91
C GLN A 133 -13.64 24.67 5.38
N ASP A 134 -12.42 24.66 4.84
CA ASP A 134 -12.15 24.69 3.41
C ASP A 134 -11.82 23.28 2.91
N PHE A 135 -12.79 22.64 2.27
CA PHE A 135 -12.67 21.29 1.70
C PHE A 135 -12.50 21.32 0.17
N GLY A 136 -11.77 22.32 -0.34
CA GLY A 136 -11.45 22.43 -1.76
C GLY A 136 -10.72 21.21 -2.35
N PRO A 137 -10.54 21.15 -3.69
CA PRO A 137 -9.96 19.99 -4.39
C PRO A 137 -8.55 19.62 -3.92
N ARG A 138 -7.77 20.63 -3.49
CA ARG A 138 -6.42 20.44 -2.94
C ARG A 138 -6.38 19.55 -1.69
N VAL A 139 -7.44 19.55 -0.88
CA VAL A 139 -7.51 18.68 0.31
C VAL A 139 -7.65 17.22 -0.09
N GLY A 140 -8.46 16.93 -1.11
CA GLY A 140 -8.58 15.57 -1.66
C GLY A 140 -7.29 15.09 -2.33
N GLU A 141 -6.60 15.96 -3.07
CA GLU A 141 -5.26 15.66 -3.60
C GLU A 141 -4.24 15.36 -2.50
N ALA A 142 -4.16 16.22 -1.48
CA ALA A 142 -3.26 16.05 -0.36
C ALA A 142 -3.53 14.74 0.40
N MET A 143 -4.80 14.39 0.62
CA MET A 143 -5.19 13.16 1.29
C MET A 143 -4.79 11.91 0.49
N ARG A 144 -5.02 11.89 -0.84
CA ARG A 144 -4.55 10.79 -1.71
C ARG A 144 -3.04 10.64 -1.67
N LEU A 145 -2.33 11.77 -1.77
CA LEU A 145 -0.88 11.78 -1.76
C LEU A 145 -0.34 11.27 -0.41
N TYR A 146 -0.95 11.70 0.70
CA TYR A 146 -0.61 11.24 2.03
C TYR A 146 -0.83 9.72 2.20
N GLU A 147 -1.97 9.18 1.76
CA GLU A 147 -2.24 7.74 1.84
C GLU A 147 -1.21 6.90 1.06
N LYS A 148 -0.70 7.43 -0.06
CA LYS A 148 0.34 6.77 -0.86
C LYS A 148 1.76 6.90 -0.25
N ILE A 149 2.07 8.03 0.36
CA ILE A 149 3.40 8.34 0.91
C ILE A 149 3.59 7.75 2.31
N ARG A 150 2.54 7.70 3.11
CA ARG A 150 2.59 7.25 4.50
C ARG A 150 3.36 5.93 4.70
N PRO A 151 3.18 4.86 3.89
CA PRO A 151 3.94 3.62 4.05
C PRO A 151 5.46 3.77 3.87
N TRP A 152 5.91 4.84 3.20
CA TRP A 152 7.31 5.16 2.92
C TRP A 152 7.98 6.02 4.01
N SER A 153 7.20 6.57 4.97
CA SER A 153 7.75 7.26 6.15
C SER A 153 8.27 6.21 7.15
N MET A 154 9.54 5.84 7.02
CA MET A 154 10.15 4.71 7.74
C MET A 154 10.94 5.13 9.00
N ILE A 155 10.48 6.15 9.72
CA ILE A 155 11.17 6.63 10.95
C ILE A 155 11.34 5.50 11.98
N GLU A 156 10.33 4.65 12.16
CA GLU A 156 10.34 3.51 13.08
C GLU A 156 11.50 2.55 12.77
N VAL A 157 11.72 2.31 11.48
CA VAL A 157 12.73 1.39 10.94
C VAL A 157 14.13 2.01 11.10
N TYR A 158 14.25 3.31 10.87
CA TYR A 158 15.49 4.05 11.07
C TYR A 158 15.91 4.06 12.55
N MET A 159 14.97 4.23 13.49
CA MET A 159 15.23 4.16 14.93
C MET A 159 15.79 2.78 15.34
N LEU A 160 15.26 1.69 14.79
CA LEU A 160 15.82 0.35 15.00
C LEU A 160 17.24 0.21 14.41
N GLY A 161 17.49 0.81 13.24
CA GLY A 161 18.83 0.87 12.65
C GLY A 161 19.84 1.60 13.55
N ILE A 162 19.44 2.72 14.17
CA ILE A 162 20.27 3.42 15.17
C ILE A 162 20.54 2.55 16.38
N PHE A 163 19.53 1.86 16.90
CA PHE A 163 19.69 0.98 18.06
C PHE A 163 20.73 -0.11 17.80
N VAL A 164 20.65 -0.74 16.63
CA VAL A 164 21.62 -1.75 16.19
C VAL A 164 23.01 -1.15 15.97
N ALA A 165 23.11 0.03 15.36
CA ALA A 165 24.40 0.70 15.20
C ALA A 165 25.02 1.06 16.56
N TYR A 166 24.22 1.55 17.51
CA TYR A 166 24.67 1.88 18.86
C TYR A 166 25.27 0.66 19.57
N THR A 167 24.56 -0.48 19.58
CA THR A 167 25.08 -1.71 20.22
C THR A 167 26.41 -2.14 19.63
N LYS A 168 26.64 -1.87 18.34
CA LYS A 168 27.92 -2.17 17.68
C LYS A 168 29.05 -1.20 17.99
N LEU A 169 28.74 0.03 18.30
CA LEU A 169 29.73 1.08 18.46
C LEU A 169 30.23 1.18 19.89
N VAL A 170 29.41 0.81 20.88
CA VAL A 170 29.80 0.79 22.29
C VAL A 170 30.96 -0.15 22.58
N ASP A 171 31.11 -1.23 21.80
CA ASP A 171 32.25 -2.15 21.93
C ASP A 171 33.57 -1.54 21.44
N LEU A 172 33.51 -0.47 20.63
CA LEU A 172 34.65 0.12 19.93
C LEU A 172 34.99 1.55 20.41
N ALA A 173 34.01 2.27 20.96
CA ALA A 173 34.08 3.70 21.22
C ALA A 173 33.17 4.09 22.40
N THR A 174 33.47 5.23 23.03
CA THR A 174 32.48 5.85 23.92
C THR A 174 31.44 6.55 23.06
N VAL A 175 30.18 6.13 23.20
CA VAL A 175 29.05 6.63 22.42
C VAL A 175 28.09 7.39 23.32
N ASN A 176 27.97 8.70 23.10
CA ASN A 176 27.02 9.54 23.79
C ASN A 176 25.79 9.75 22.91
N LEU A 177 24.60 9.44 23.44
CA LEU A 177 23.34 9.69 22.75
C LEU A 177 22.86 11.12 23.03
N ASN A 178 22.50 11.83 21.97
CA ASN A 178 22.05 13.22 22.05
C ASN A 178 20.53 13.35 22.06
N VAL A 179 20.05 14.58 22.26
CA VAL A 179 18.62 14.93 22.31
C VAL A 179 17.86 14.44 21.08
N ALA A 180 18.50 14.40 19.89
CA ALA A 180 17.85 13.99 18.66
C ALA A 180 17.33 12.54 18.68
N VAL A 181 17.98 11.60 19.39
CA VAL A 181 17.52 10.21 19.48
C VAL A 181 16.18 10.13 20.24
N TYR A 182 16.09 10.87 21.35
CA TYR A 182 14.86 10.97 22.12
C TYR A 182 13.78 11.72 21.34
N ALA A 183 14.14 12.77 20.60
CA ALA A 183 13.23 13.49 19.72
C ALA A 183 12.72 12.60 18.58
N LEU A 184 13.55 11.72 18.02
CA LEU A 184 13.19 10.76 16.98
C LEU A 184 12.24 9.68 17.52
N ALA A 185 12.49 9.18 18.73
CA ALA A 185 11.60 8.26 19.41
C ALA A 185 10.23 8.92 19.71
N ALA A 186 10.24 10.16 20.18
CA ALA A 186 9.01 10.94 20.38
C ALA A 186 8.29 11.20 19.06
N LEU A 187 9.03 11.47 17.97
CA LEU A 187 8.48 11.67 16.62
C LEU A 187 7.78 10.41 16.11
N MET A 188 8.38 9.24 16.31
CA MET A 188 7.75 7.95 16.00
C MET A 188 6.40 7.82 16.70
N LEU A 189 6.35 8.12 18.01
CA LEU A 189 5.12 8.03 18.80
C LEU A 189 4.08 9.06 18.38
N THR A 190 4.46 10.31 18.14
CA THR A 190 3.53 11.38 17.74
C THR A 190 3.00 11.16 16.34
N GLN A 191 3.82 10.71 15.39
CA GLN A 191 3.37 10.34 14.05
C GLN A 191 2.41 9.14 14.08
N ALA A 192 2.71 8.11 14.88
CA ALA A 192 1.80 6.99 15.09
C ALA A 192 0.47 7.44 15.75
N ALA A 193 0.54 8.36 16.71
CA ALA A 193 -0.64 8.95 17.34
C ALA A 193 -1.48 9.73 16.33
N THR A 194 -0.87 10.59 15.51
CA THR A 194 -1.54 11.35 14.43
C THR A 194 -2.22 10.42 13.44
N ASP A 195 -1.50 9.38 12.98
CA ASP A 195 -2.03 8.37 12.07
C ASP A 195 -3.20 7.59 12.68
N SER A 196 -3.16 7.35 13.99
CA SER A 196 -4.23 6.68 14.74
C SER A 196 -5.41 7.60 15.06
N ALA A 197 -5.19 8.91 15.15
CA ALA A 197 -6.24 9.89 15.43
C ALA A 197 -6.99 10.32 14.16
N LEU A 198 -6.32 10.32 12.99
CA LEU A 198 -6.94 10.69 11.71
C LEU A 198 -7.95 9.65 11.21
N ASP A 199 -9.25 9.98 11.24
CA ASP A 199 -10.28 9.19 10.54
C ASP A 199 -10.40 9.64 9.08
N ALA A 200 -9.64 8.98 8.21
CA ALA A 200 -9.63 9.22 6.76
C ALA A 200 -11.04 9.21 6.16
N HIS A 201 -11.91 8.30 6.61
CA HIS A 201 -13.25 8.17 6.06
C HIS A 201 -14.10 9.41 6.37
N LEU A 202 -13.98 9.99 7.57
CA LEU A 202 -14.69 11.21 7.93
C LEU A 202 -14.23 12.41 7.10
N VAL A 203 -12.91 12.55 6.87
CA VAL A 203 -12.35 13.61 6.02
C VAL A 203 -12.92 13.49 4.60
N TRP A 204 -12.85 12.28 4.04
CA TRP A 204 -13.40 12.02 2.72
C TRP A 204 -14.91 12.25 2.67
N ALA A 205 -15.67 11.92 3.73
CA ALA A 205 -17.13 12.11 3.77
C ALA A 205 -17.50 13.60 3.74
N ARG A 206 -16.75 14.42 4.50
CA ARG A 206 -16.91 15.89 4.48
C ARG A 206 -16.57 16.49 3.12
N ILE A 207 -15.49 16.04 2.46
CA ILE A 207 -15.17 16.47 1.08
C ILE A 207 -16.33 16.14 0.13
N GLY A 208 -16.94 14.97 0.28
CA GLY A 208 -18.11 14.58 -0.50
C GLY A 208 -19.30 15.52 -0.29
N GLN A 209 -19.61 15.83 0.98
CA GLN A 209 -20.68 16.75 1.35
C GLN A 209 -20.45 18.17 0.81
N THR A 210 -19.25 18.74 0.94
CA THR A 210 -18.93 20.09 0.43
C THR A 210 -19.02 20.19 -1.09
N ARG A 211 -18.78 19.08 -1.80
CA ARG A 211 -18.95 19.00 -3.27
C ARG A 211 -20.41 18.82 -3.71
N GLY A 212 -21.37 18.83 -2.78
CA GLY A 212 -22.80 18.63 -3.09
C GLY A 212 -23.17 17.17 -3.39
N LEU A 213 -22.29 16.20 -3.10
CA LEU A 213 -22.56 14.79 -3.42
C LEU A 213 -23.52 14.11 -2.44
N ALA A 214 -23.91 14.79 -1.36
CA ALA A 214 -24.88 14.31 -0.40
C ALA A 214 -26.34 14.46 -0.89
N SER A 215 -26.62 15.42 -1.80
CA SER A 215 -27.92 15.53 -2.48
C SER A 215 -28.02 14.61 -3.70
N ASP A 216 -26.87 14.23 -4.28
CA ASP A 216 -26.74 13.36 -5.44
C ASP A 216 -26.31 11.92 -5.05
N ALA A 217 -26.66 11.47 -3.85
CA ALA A 217 -26.30 10.13 -3.36
C ALA A 217 -27.43 9.14 -3.66
N CYS A 218 -27.15 8.10 -4.45
CA CYS A 218 -28.07 6.99 -4.65
C CYS A 218 -28.04 6.13 -3.38
N ARG A 219 -29.19 5.91 -2.73
CA ARG A 219 -29.26 4.94 -1.64
C ARG A 219 -29.34 3.55 -2.27
N VAL A 220 -28.70 2.57 -1.63
CA VAL A 220 -28.77 1.16 -2.04
C VAL A 220 -30.23 0.67 -2.16
N ALA A 221 -31.14 1.25 -1.39
CA ALA A 221 -32.58 0.96 -1.44
C ALA A 221 -33.27 1.41 -2.74
N ASP A 222 -32.68 2.36 -3.47
CA ASP A 222 -33.18 2.83 -4.76
C ASP A 222 -32.69 1.93 -5.90
N VAL A 223 -31.71 1.05 -5.65
CA VAL A 223 -31.24 0.00 -6.57
C VAL A 223 -32.14 -1.21 -6.43
N ASP A 224 -32.94 -1.50 -7.47
CA ASP A 224 -33.88 -2.62 -7.45
C ASP A 224 -33.12 -3.93 -7.16
N PRO A 225 -33.60 -4.76 -6.21
CA PRO A 225 -33.03 -6.08 -6.00
C PRO A 225 -33.28 -6.96 -7.23
N PRO A 226 -32.35 -7.89 -7.57
CA PRO A 226 -32.56 -8.85 -8.64
C PRO A 226 -33.82 -9.70 -8.38
N PRO A 227 -34.44 -10.28 -9.43
CA PRO A 227 -35.71 -11.00 -9.32
C PRO A 227 -35.66 -12.16 -8.29
N ALA A 228 -36.80 -12.36 -7.62
CA ALA A 228 -36.94 -13.08 -6.35
C ALA A 228 -36.45 -14.54 -6.30
N ASP A 229 -36.32 -15.23 -7.44
CA ASP A 229 -35.86 -16.64 -7.46
C ASP A 229 -34.35 -16.81 -7.20
N ASP A 230 -33.55 -15.75 -7.38
CA ASP A 230 -32.11 -15.72 -7.04
C ASP A 230 -31.86 -15.29 -5.58
N LEU A 231 -32.88 -14.78 -4.89
CA LEU A 231 -32.78 -14.13 -3.58
C LEU A 231 -32.36 -15.09 -2.44
N GLU A 232 -32.90 -16.30 -2.43
CA GLU A 232 -32.63 -17.28 -1.36
C GLU A 232 -31.23 -17.91 -1.49
N ARG A 233 -30.69 -17.99 -2.71
CA ARG A 233 -29.29 -18.40 -2.98
C ARG A 233 -28.29 -17.26 -2.76
N THR A 234 -28.67 -16.01 -3.05
CA THR A 234 -27.83 -14.82 -2.84
C THR A 234 -27.74 -14.41 -1.37
N MET A 235 -28.77 -14.67 -0.57
CA MET A 235 -28.76 -14.40 0.88
C MET A 235 -27.83 -15.35 1.66
N GLN A 236 -27.68 -16.61 1.24
CA GLN A 236 -26.69 -17.53 1.82
C GLN A 236 -25.23 -17.19 1.43
N ALA A 237 -25.02 -16.33 0.42
CA ALA A 237 -23.70 -16.00 -0.14
C ALA A 237 -23.11 -14.65 0.33
N GLY A 238 -23.82 -13.88 1.16
CA GLY A 238 -23.36 -12.59 1.70
C GLY A 238 -23.41 -11.46 0.66
N LEU A 239 -24.56 -10.77 0.60
CA LEU A 239 -24.80 -9.48 -0.07
C LEU A 239 -24.02 -9.30 -1.39
N THR A 240 -24.55 -9.86 -2.47
CA THR A 240 -24.25 -9.38 -3.82
C THR A 240 -25.24 -8.25 -4.11
N LEU A 241 -24.77 -7.04 -4.42
CA LEU A 241 -25.61 -6.17 -5.24
C LEU A 241 -25.76 -6.94 -6.56
N GLY A 242 -27.01 -7.28 -6.92
CA GLY A 242 -27.33 -7.77 -8.24
C GLY A 242 -26.68 -6.82 -9.25
N ASP A 243 -25.86 -7.40 -10.13
CA ASP A 243 -25.13 -6.71 -11.18
C ASP A 243 -23.95 -5.82 -10.73
N ALA A 244 -22.87 -6.46 -10.28
CA ALA A 244 -21.54 -5.85 -10.07
C ALA A 244 -20.97 -5.10 -11.30
N HIS A 245 -21.61 -5.19 -12.47
CA HIS A 245 -21.24 -4.49 -13.70
C HIS A 245 -21.57 -2.99 -13.71
N TYR A 246 -22.42 -2.53 -12.80
CA TYR A 246 -22.83 -1.11 -12.73
C TYR A 246 -22.08 -0.32 -11.66
N PHE A 247 -21.25 -0.98 -10.87
CA PHE A 247 -20.54 -0.38 -9.75
C PHE A 247 -19.03 -0.39 -9.98
N CYS A 248 -18.40 0.77 -9.80
CA CYS A 248 -16.95 0.92 -9.82
C CYS A 248 -16.48 1.40 -8.45
N GLY A 249 -15.52 0.68 -7.84
CA GLY A 249 -14.83 1.17 -6.66
C GLY A 249 -13.75 2.17 -7.03
N CYS A 250 -13.64 3.25 -6.27
CA CYS A 250 -12.57 4.23 -6.43
C CYS A 250 -11.36 3.85 -5.58
N ASP A 251 -10.26 3.39 -6.21
CA ASP A 251 -8.98 3.11 -5.54
C ASP A 251 -8.44 4.27 -4.68
N GLY A 252 -8.75 5.51 -5.05
CA GLY A 252 -8.21 6.71 -4.37
C GLY A 252 -8.93 7.17 -3.11
N CYS A 253 -10.24 6.93 -2.98
CA CYS A 253 -11.03 7.38 -1.81
C CYS A 253 -11.95 6.29 -1.24
N GLY A 254 -11.91 5.09 -1.81
CA GLY A 254 -12.71 3.93 -1.40
C GLY A 254 -14.22 4.05 -1.65
N ALA A 255 -14.68 5.10 -2.35
CA ALA A 255 -16.10 5.27 -2.65
C ALA A 255 -16.55 4.27 -3.72
N LEU A 256 -17.75 3.71 -3.54
CA LEU A 256 -18.44 2.94 -4.58
C LEU A 256 -19.29 3.89 -5.42
N LEU A 257 -19.13 3.82 -6.74
CA LEU A 257 -19.77 4.71 -7.70
C LEU A 257 -20.63 3.90 -8.67
N CYS A 258 -21.74 4.45 -9.13
CA CYS A 258 -22.57 3.86 -10.18
C CYS A 258 -22.95 4.89 -11.26
N ASP A 259 -23.15 4.41 -12.49
CA ASP A 259 -23.64 5.19 -13.63
C ASP A 259 -25.15 4.92 -13.77
N ARG A 260 -26.00 5.72 -13.10
CA ARG A 260 -27.46 5.59 -13.17
C ARG A 260 -28.12 6.94 -13.38
N LEU A 261 -28.90 7.11 -14.46
CA LEU A 261 -29.91 8.18 -14.53
C LEU A 261 -31.17 7.70 -13.77
N PRO A 262 -31.76 8.49 -12.87
CA PRO A 262 -32.98 8.13 -12.15
C PRO A 262 -34.17 7.71 -13.04
N ASP A 263 -34.21 8.14 -14.31
CA ASP A 263 -35.36 7.99 -15.21
C ASP A 263 -35.09 7.22 -16.52
N ASP A 264 -33.92 6.61 -16.73
CA ASP A 264 -33.59 5.91 -17.98
C ASP A 264 -33.30 4.41 -17.73
N PRO A 265 -34.14 3.46 -18.23
CA PRO A 265 -34.00 2.02 -17.99
C PRO A 265 -32.96 1.40 -18.93
N VAL A 266 -31.77 2.00 -18.98
CA VAL A 266 -30.73 1.61 -19.92
C VAL A 266 -29.73 0.70 -19.23
N ASP A 267 -29.85 -0.60 -19.51
CA ASP A 267 -28.87 -1.67 -19.25
C ASP A 267 -27.54 -1.39 -19.98
N ARG A 268 -26.77 -0.37 -19.56
CA ARG A 268 -25.41 -0.15 -20.04
C ARG A 268 -24.41 -0.50 -18.95
N PRO A 269 -23.62 -1.58 -19.11
CA PRO A 269 -22.53 -1.87 -18.17
C PRO A 269 -21.56 -0.68 -18.12
N PHE A 270 -20.90 -0.51 -16.97
CA PHE A 270 -19.86 0.50 -16.81
C PHE A 270 -18.80 0.33 -17.93
N ASP A 271 -18.60 1.36 -18.75
CA ASP A 271 -17.63 1.29 -19.85
C ASP A 271 -16.23 1.56 -19.32
N ASP A 272 -15.43 0.49 -19.17
CA ASP A 272 -14.01 0.56 -18.78
C ASP A 272 -13.16 1.51 -19.63
N LYS A 273 -13.62 1.84 -20.85
CA LYS A 273 -12.89 2.72 -21.78
C LYS A 273 -13.34 4.18 -21.70
N ALA A 274 -14.44 4.48 -21.04
CA ALA A 274 -14.89 5.86 -20.86
C ALA A 274 -14.06 6.52 -19.74
N PRO A 275 -13.58 7.77 -19.94
CA PRO A 275 -12.74 8.47 -18.99
C PRO A 275 -13.57 9.03 -17.83
N TYR A 276 -14.14 8.16 -17.02
CA TYR A 276 -14.88 8.57 -15.83
C TYR A 276 -13.95 9.13 -14.77
N ARG A 277 -14.39 10.15 -14.04
CA ARG A 277 -13.67 10.73 -12.90
C ARG A 277 -14.49 10.59 -11.64
N CYS A 278 -13.83 10.25 -10.54
CA CYS A 278 -14.47 10.16 -9.24
C CYS A 278 -14.97 11.56 -8.81
N PRO A 279 -16.26 11.75 -8.53
CA PRO A 279 -16.75 13.06 -8.14
C PRO A 279 -16.20 13.53 -6.77
N ARG A 280 -15.79 12.59 -5.90
CA ARG A 280 -15.25 12.87 -4.56
C ARG A 280 -13.78 13.28 -4.56
N CYS A 281 -12.92 12.54 -5.27
CA CYS A 281 -11.47 12.75 -5.26
C CYS A 281 -10.88 13.16 -6.61
N ASP A 282 -11.68 13.21 -7.67
CA ASP A 282 -11.28 13.57 -9.04
C ASP A 282 -10.21 12.66 -9.66
N VAL A 283 -10.05 11.44 -9.15
CA VAL A 283 -9.20 10.42 -9.79
C VAL A 283 -9.90 9.87 -11.02
N ALA A 284 -9.14 9.61 -12.09
CA ALA A 284 -9.64 8.79 -13.19
C ALA A 284 -9.99 7.40 -12.65
N LEU A 285 -11.19 6.93 -12.96
CA LEU A 285 -11.68 5.62 -12.56
C LEU A 285 -11.28 4.62 -13.63
N GLU A 286 -10.62 3.55 -13.20
CA GLU A 286 -10.45 2.33 -13.97
C GLU A 286 -11.09 1.23 -13.13
N HIS A 287 -12.09 0.53 -13.67
CA HIS A 287 -12.80 -0.54 -12.95
C HIS A 287 -11.84 -1.61 -12.44
N ARG A 288 -10.83 -1.93 -13.24
CA ARG A 288 -9.59 -2.62 -12.81
C ARG A 288 -8.40 -1.97 -13.49
N ARG A 289 -7.33 -1.75 -12.73
CA ARG A 289 -6.08 -1.20 -13.28
C ARG A 289 -5.66 -2.03 -14.49
N SER A 290 -5.28 -1.34 -15.58
CA SER A 290 -4.77 -2.01 -16.77
C SER A 290 -3.34 -2.54 -16.54
N ASN A 291 -3.16 -3.84 -16.78
CA ASN A 291 -1.86 -4.54 -16.75
C ASN A 291 -0.98 -4.49 -15.46
N PRO A 292 -1.52 -4.38 -14.23
CA PRO A 292 -0.71 -4.30 -13.00
C PRO A 292 0.04 -5.59 -12.74
N GLN A 293 -0.53 -6.75 -13.09
CA GLN A 293 0.07 -8.06 -12.83
C GLN A 293 1.35 -8.28 -13.65
N VAL A 294 1.40 -7.90 -14.93
CA VAL A 294 2.62 -8.06 -15.74
C VAL A 294 3.73 -7.15 -15.22
N ARG A 295 3.39 -5.92 -14.80
CA ARG A 295 4.37 -5.01 -14.17
C ARG A 295 4.88 -5.56 -12.84
N ALA A 296 3.99 -6.09 -12.00
CA ALA A 296 4.36 -6.73 -10.73
C ALA A 296 5.29 -7.93 -10.97
N VAL A 297 5.00 -8.77 -11.98
CA VAL A 297 5.85 -9.90 -12.37
C VAL A 297 7.20 -9.46 -12.90
N ALA A 298 7.25 -8.42 -13.74
CA ALA A 298 8.51 -7.89 -14.27
C ALA A 298 9.43 -7.38 -13.14
N LEU A 299 8.88 -6.64 -12.18
CA LEU A 299 9.62 -6.19 -10.99
C LEU A 299 10.06 -7.36 -10.11
N LEU A 300 9.20 -8.37 -9.94
CA LEU A 300 9.53 -9.58 -9.17
C LEU A 300 10.66 -10.38 -9.82
N LEU A 301 10.65 -10.55 -11.14
CA LEU A 301 11.72 -11.21 -11.88
C LEU A 301 13.05 -10.44 -11.79
N ALA A 302 12.99 -9.10 -11.89
CA ALA A 302 14.16 -8.25 -11.66
C ALA A 302 14.71 -8.40 -10.23
N ALA A 303 13.83 -8.45 -9.23
CA ALA A 303 14.23 -8.68 -7.83
C ALA A 303 14.87 -10.05 -7.64
N ILE A 304 14.34 -11.11 -8.26
CA ILE A 304 14.93 -12.46 -8.23
C ILE A 304 16.34 -12.45 -8.83
N ALA A 305 16.52 -11.81 -9.99
CA ALA A 305 17.81 -11.73 -10.66
C ALA A 305 18.86 -10.98 -9.82
N LEU A 306 18.46 -9.91 -9.12
CA LEU A 306 19.34 -9.12 -8.25
C LEU A 306 19.55 -9.73 -6.85
N TYR A 307 18.70 -10.67 -6.42
CA TYR A 307 18.82 -11.31 -5.11
C TYR A 307 20.09 -12.15 -4.99
N VAL A 308 20.49 -12.86 -6.04
CA VAL A 308 21.72 -13.64 -6.06
C VAL A 308 22.97 -12.75 -5.87
N PRO A 309 23.22 -11.72 -6.71
CA PRO A 309 24.37 -10.85 -6.50
C PRO A 309 24.30 -10.08 -5.18
N ALA A 310 23.11 -9.74 -4.67
CA ALA A 310 22.96 -9.08 -3.37
C ALA A 310 23.51 -9.92 -2.19
N ASN A 311 23.46 -11.26 -2.27
CA ASN A 311 23.93 -12.14 -1.21
C ASN A 311 25.34 -12.70 -1.44
N VAL A 312 25.78 -12.77 -2.70
CA VAL A 312 27.10 -13.28 -3.08
C VAL A 312 28.16 -12.19 -3.07
N LEU A 313 27.82 -10.97 -3.49
CA LEU A 313 28.77 -9.88 -3.53
C LEU A 313 29.03 -9.35 -2.12
N PRO A 314 30.28 -8.97 -1.81
CA PRO A 314 30.60 -8.30 -0.57
C PRO A 314 29.80 -7.01 -0.45
N VAL A 315 29.39 -6.72 0.78
CA VAL A 315 28.63 -5.52 1.16
C VAL A 315 29.56 -4.47 1.73
N MET A 316 30.60 -4.92 2.46
CA MET A 316 31.55 -4.06 3.15
C MET A 316 32.95 -4.68 3.08
N GLN A 317 33.99 -3.87 2.90
CA GLN A 317 35.38 -4.32 3.05
C GLN A 317 36.07 -3.45 4.09
N THR A 318 36.76 -4.10 5.03
CA THR A 318 37.62 -3.42 5.99
C THR A 318 39.07 -3.58 5.54
N TYR A 319 39.82 -2.48 5.44
CA TYR A 319 41.26 -2.56 5.22
C TYR A 319 41.99 -2.54 6.57
N LYS A 320 42.15 -3.72 7.19
CA LYS A 320 43.14 -3.92 8.26
C LYS A 320 44.48 -4.34 7.63
N LEU A 321 45.59 -3.91 8.23
CA LEU A 321 46.96 -3.92 7.67
C LEU A 321 47.51 -5.30 7.21
N GLN A 322 46.83 -6.44 7.45
CA GLN A 322 47.30 -7.77 7.04
C GLN A 322 46.24 -8.75 6.48
N SER A 323 44.95 -8.38 6.38
CA SER A 323 43.91 -9.29 5.83
C SER A 323 42.63 -8.54 5.43
N GLY A 324 42.65 -7.90 4.26
CA GLY A 324 41.50 -7.17 3.72
C GLY A 324 40.47 -8.09 3.05
N GLY A 325 39.60 -8.72 3.84
CA GLY A 325 38.46 -9.49 3.33
C GLY A 325 37.23 -8.62 3.05
N GLY A 326 36.55 -8.84 1.93
CA GLY A 326 35.19 -8.33 1.74
C GLY A 326 34.21 -9.22 2.49
N HIS A 327 33.37 -8.66 3.35
CA HIS A 327 32.35 -9.41 4.09
C HIS A 327 31.02 -9.35 3.33
N THR A 328 30.47 -10.53 3.03
CA THR A 328 29.07 -10.67 2.60
C THR A 328 28.15 -10.50 3.80
N ILE A 329 26.84 -10.35 3.56
CA ILE A 329 25.85 -10.26 4.65
C ILE A 329 25.92 -11.50 5.56
N LEU A 330 26.01 -12.69 4.93
CA LEU A 330 26.10 -13.95 5.67
C LEU A 330 27.38 -14.02 6.50
N HIS A 331 28.52 -13.62 5.94
CA HIS A 331 29.78 -13.63 6.67
C HIS A 331 29.74 -12.64 7.83
N GLY A 332 29.17 -11.44 7.63
CA GLY A 332 28.92 -10.48 8.70
C GLY A 332 28.08 -11.11 9.82
N ALA A 333 26.97 -11.76 9.49
CA ALA A 333 26.13 -12.44 10.49
C ALA A 333 26.87 -13.55 11.26
N ILE A 334 27.78 -14.29 10.62
CA ILE A 334 28.59 -15.32 11.28
C ILE A 334 29.58 -14.71 12.26
N GLU A 335 30.25 -13.61 11.90
CA GLU A 335 31.17 -12.88 12.78
C GLU A 335 30.43 -12.37 14.03
N LEU A 336 29.24 -11.78 13.84
CA LEU A 336 28.36 -11.37 14.93
C LEU A 336 28.00 -12.50 15.89
N TRP A 337 27.77 -13.70 15.33
CA TRP A 337 27.45 -14.88 16.12
C TRP A 337 28.64 -15.33 16.96
N GLN A 338 29.84 -15.31 16.37
CA GLN A 338 31.09 -15.70 17.04
C GLN A 338 31.49 -14.72 18.13
N ASP A 339 31.22 -13.43 17.95
CA ASP A 339 31.46 -12.37 18.95
C ASP A 339 30.47 -12.43 20.13
N GLY A 340 29.60 -13.44 20.21
CA GLY A 340 28.61 -13.60 21.28
C GLY A 340 27.34 -12.74 21.10
N MET A 341 27.27 -11.90 20.07
CA MET A 341 26.12 -11.07 19.72
C MET A 341 25.07 -11.83 18.89
N TRP A 342 24.74 -13.04 19.31
CA TRP A 342 23.82 -13.93 18.60
C TRP A 342 22.42 -13.32 18.31
N PRO A 343 21.81 -12.45 19.16
CA PRO A 343 20.52 -11.84 18.82
C PRO A 343 20.63 -10.89 17.62
N LEU A 344 21.74 -10.17 17.52
CA LEU A 344 22.00 -9.26 16.42
C LEU A 344 22.30 -10.02 15.13
N ALA A 345 23.06 -11.12 15.22
CA ALA A 345 23.31 -12.03 14.10
C ALA A 345 22.00 -12.56 13.50
N LEU A 346 21.07 -13.03 14.36
CA LEU A 346 19.75 -13.49 13.92
C LEU A 346 18.92 -12.38 13.28
N LEU A 347 18.96 -11.18 13.86
CA LEU A 347 18.26 -10.02 13.32
C LEU A 347 18.72 -9.71 11.88
N VAL A 348 20.03 -9.61 11.65
CA VAL A 348 20.60 -9.33 10.33
C VAL A 348 20.27 -10.46 9.35
N LEU A 349 20.45 -11.72 9.75
CA LEU A 349 20.15 -12.88 8.90
C LEU A 349 18.66 -12.93 8.50
N PHE A 350 17.78 -12.70 9.47
CA PHE A 350 16.34 -12.73 9.25
C PHE A 350 15.88 -11.57 8.35
N ALA A 351 16.35 -10.35 8.63
CA ALA A 351 15.98 -9.16 7.86
C ALA A 351 16.55 -9.19 6.43
N SER A 352 17.79 -9.64 6.24
CA SER A 352 18.47 -9.55 4.94
C SER A 352 18.23 -10.75 4.02
N ILE A 353 18.04 -11.95 4.59
CA ILE A 353 17.90 -13.17 3.80
C ILE A 353 16.45 -13.67 3.88
N THR A 354 15.98 -13.98 5.08
CA THR A 354 14.69 -14.65 5.28
C THR A 354 13.52 -13.79 4.81
N VAL A 355 13.49 -12.49 5.16
CA VAL A 355 12.39 -11.58 4.80
C VAL A 355 12.27 -11.41 3.27
N PRO A 356 13.33 -11.05 2.51
CA PRO A 356 13.24 -10.97 1.05
C PRO A 356 12.86 -12.28 0.39
N VAL A 357 13.40 -13.43 0.84
CA VAL A 357 13.05 -14.76 0.30
C VAL A 357 11.58 -15.06 0.52
N LEU A 358 11.07 -14.84 1.75
CA LEU A 358 9.67 -15.04 2.07
C LEU A 358 8.77 -14.14 1.20
N LYS A 359 9.17 -12.88 1.00
CA LYS A 359 8.42 -11.90 0.22
C LYS A 359 8.36 -12.27 -1.27
N ILE A 360 9.52 -12.60 -1.86
CA ILE A 360 9.65 -13.04 -3.25
C ILE A 360 8.88 -14.35 -3.44
N GLY A 361 9.09 -15.34 -2.57
CA GLY A 361 8.42 -16.64 -2.63
C GLY A 361 6.91 -16.53 -2.51
N ALA A 362 6.40 -15.70 -1.60
CA ALA A 362 4.96 -15.46 -1.44
C ALA A 362 4.35 -14.82 -2.69
N LEU A 363 4.96 -13.75 -3.23
CA LEU A 363 4.48 -13.07 -4.44
C LEU A 363 4.55 -14.00 -5.67
N LEU A 364 5.62 -14.79 -5.80
CA LEU A 364 5.79 -15.75 -6.89
C LEU A 364 4.72 -16.84 -6.82
N TRP A 365 4.53 -17.44 -5.64
CA TRP A 365 3.49 -18.45 -5.41
C TRP A 365 2.10 -17.91 -5.73
N MET A 366 1.75 -16.72 -5.22
CA MET A 366 0.44 -16.11 -5.50
C MET A 366 0.25 -15.82 -6.98
N THR A 367 1.29 -15.35 -7.66
CA THR A 367 1.27 -15.10 -9.12
C THR A 367 1.02 -16.39 -9.88
N ILE A 368 1.81 -17.45 -9.62
CA ILE A 368 1.67 -18.75 -10.28
C ILE A 368 0.27 -19.32 -10.03
N ALA A 369 -0.21 -19.31 -8.79
CA ALA A 369 -1.53 -19.80 -8.43
C ALA A 369 -2.66 -19.01 -9.13
N THR A 370 -2.45 -17.72 -9.41
CA THR A 370 -3.38 -16.87 -10.18
C THR A 370 -3.36 -17.25 -11.66
N ILE A 371 -2.17 -17.44 -12.26
CA ILE A 371 -2.03 -17.85 -13.67
C ILE A 371 -2.67 -19.22 -13.90
N LEU A 372 -2.49 -20.15 -12.96
CA LEU A 372 -3.10 -21.48 -12.99
C LEU A 372 -4.60 -21.46 -12.66
N GLY A 373 -5.17 -20.32 -12.29
CA GLY A 373 -6.59 -20.18 -11.94
C GLY A 373 -7.03 -21.04 -10.76
N THR A 374 -6.12 -21.36 -9.84
CA THR A 374 -6.42 -22.27 -8.73
C THR A 374 -7.38 -21.59 -7.74
N PRO A 375 -8.56 -22.17 -7.41
CA PRO A 375 -9.47 -21.59 -6.42
C PRO A 375 -9.11 -21.95 -4.97
N ARG A 376 -8.16 -22.87 -4.77
CA ARG A 376 -7.78 -23.37 -3.43
C ARG A 376 -7.14 -22.26 -2.58
N GLY A 377 -7.52 -22.20 -1.31
CA GLY A 377 -6.86 -21.35 -0.31
C GLY A 377 -6.87 -19.84 -0.59
N LEU A 378 -7.87 -19.30 -1.31
CA LEU A 378 -7.96 -17.86 -1.63
C LEU A 378 -7.94 -16.96 -0.38
N VAL A 379 -8.66 -17.35 0.67
CA VAL A 379 -8.64 -16.62 1.95
C VAL A 379 -7.24 -16.63 2.56
N GLY A 380 -6.56 -17.78 2.54
CA GLY A 380 -5.18 -17.94 3.02
C GLY A 380 -4.20 -17.08 2.23
N ARG A 381 -4.27 -17.09 0.89
CA ARG A 381 -3.45 -16.24 0.02
C ARG A 381 -3.71 -14.76 0.25
N THR A 382 -4.96 -14.37 0.47
CA THR A 382 -5.33 -12.97 0.78
C THR A 382 -4.78 -12.54 2.14
N LYS A 383 -4.78 -13.44 3.15
CA LYS A 383 -4.12 -13.20 4.44
C LYS A 383 -2.60 -13.09 4.28
N LEU A 384 -1.99 -13.98 3.49
CA LEU A 384 -0.56 -13.96 3.19
C LEU A 384 -0.15 -12.65 2.50
N TYR A 385 -0.91 -12.20 1.50
CA TYR A 385 -0.70 -10.90 0.86
C TYR A 385 -0.69 -9.75 1.89
N ARG A 386 -1.64 -9.72 2.83
CA ARG A 386 -1.67 -8.71 3.89
C ARG A 386 -0.42 -8.76 4.76
N VAL A 387 0.06 -9.96 5.11
CA VAL A 387 1.32 -10.14 5.86
C VAL A 387 2.52 -9.64 5.05
N VAL A 388 2.59 -9.95 3.75
CA VAL A 388 3.65 -9.49 2.83
C VAL A 388 3.72 -7.97 2.78
N VAL A 389 2.57 -7.28 2.68
CA VAL A 389 2.49 -5.81 2.67
C VAL A 389 2.96 -5.23 4.02
N ILE A 390 2.54 -5.83 5.15
CA ILE A 390 2.94 -5.37 6.48
C ILE A 390 4.45 -5.52 6.69
N ILE A 391 5.01 -6.70 6.37
CA ILE A 391 6.45 -7.00 6.47
C ILE A 391 7.25 -6.08 5.54
N GLY A 392 6.69 -5.68 4.41
CA GLY A 392 7.38 -4.89 3.40
C GLY A 392 8.02 -3.60 3.90
N ARG A 393 7.41 -2.94 4.88
CA ARG A 393 7.96 -1.72 5.50
C ARG A 393 9.22 -1.97 6.33
N TRP A 394 9.34 -3.16 6.93
CA TRP A 394 10.47 -3.55 7.77
C TRP A 394 11.66 -4.08 6.98
N SER A 395 11.47 -4.42 5.70
CA SER A 395 12.52 -4.96 4.85
C SER A 395 13.68 -3.98 4.57
N MET A 396 13.56 -2.70 4.96
CA MET A 396 14.59 -1.67 4.76
C MET A 396 15.52 -1.48 5.97
N ILE A 397 15.31 -2.20 7.09
CA ILE A 397 16.14 -2.07 8.31
C ILE A 397 17.64 -2.14 7.97
N ASP A 398 18.04 -3.12 7.17
CA ASP A 398 19.46 -3.39 6.94
C ASP A 398 20.14 -2.30 6.09
N VAL A 399 19.40 -1.69 5.14
CA VAL A 399 19.92 -0.56 4.35
C VAL A 399 20.19 0.64 5.27
N PHE A 400 19.29 0.91 6.21
CA PHE A 400 19.50 1.98 7.19
C PHE A 400 20.64 1.67 8.15
N MET A 401 20.71 0.45 8.69
CA MET A 401 21.81 0.03 9.54
C MET A 401 23.17 0.22 8.86
N ILE A 402 23.33 -0.26 7.62
CA ILE A 402 24.58 -0.12 6.85
C ILE A 402 24.92 1.36 6.64
N SER A 403 23.93 2.21 6.33
CA SER A 403 24.18 3.65 6.10
C SER A 403 24.75 4.35 7.33
N ILE A 404 24.28 3.99 8.53
CA ILE A 404 24.77 4.55 9.79
C ILE A 404 26.16 4.01 10.09
N LEU A 405 26.37 2.69 9.94
CA LEU A 405 27.66 2.07 10.20
C LEU A 405 28.77 2.63 9.29
N VAL A 406 28.48 2.82 8.01
CA VAL A 406 29.40 3.46 7.05
C VAL A 406 29.75 4.89 7.48
N ALA A 407 28.74 5.68 7.89
CA ALA A 407 28.97 7.04 8.37
C ALA A 407 29.86 7.12 9.61
N VAL A 408 29.76 6.12 10.48
CA VAL A 408 30.50 6.10 11.75
C VAL A 408 31.95 5.67 11.55
N VAL A 409 32.19 4.57 10.83
CA VAL A 409 33.51 3.94 10.81
C VAL A 409 34.53 4.72 9.98
N ARG A 410 34.09 5.49 8.97
CA ARG A 410 34.98 6.26 8.09
C ARG A 410 35.88 7.28 8.81
N TYR A 411 35.52 7.69 10.02
CA TYR A 411 36.20 8.77 10.73
C TYR A 411 37.02 8.28 11.93
N GLY A 412 37.34 6.98 12.02
CA GLY A 412 38.40 6.47 12.89
C GLY A 412 39.67 6.18 12.08
N ALA A 413 40.87 6.50 12.59
CA ALA A 413 42.15 6.13 11.97
C ALA A 413 42.42 4.59 11.96
N LEU A 414 41.39 3.78 12.24
CA LEU A 414 41.48 2.35 12.55
C LEU A 414 41.05 1.46 11.38
N ALA A 415 40.20 1.94 10.46
CA ALA A 415 39.78 1.19 9.28
C ALA A 415 39.14 2.11 8.22
N ASN A 416 39.61 2.02 6.97
CA ASN A 416 38.84 2.54 5.84
C ASN A 416 37.78 1.49 5.50
N ILE A 417 36.51 1.81 5.70
CA ILE A 417 35.40 0.97 5.26
C ILE A 417 34.91 1.53 3.93
N LYS A 418 34.81 0.66 2.93
CA LYS A 418 34.11 0.96 1.69
C LYS A 418 32.89 0.07 1.61
N ALA A 419 31.74 0.66 1.28
CA ALA A 419 30.63 -0.10 0.75
C ALA A 419 31.03 -0.77 -0.58
N LEU A 420 30.40 -1.90 -0.89
CA LEU A 420 30.64 -2.67 -2.11
C LEU A 420 29.31 -2.90 -2.88
N PRO A 421 29.37 -3.35 -4.15
CA PRO A 421 28.18 -3.49 -5.01
C PRO A 421 27.04 -4.33 -4.43
N GLY A 422 27.33 -5.22 -3.45
CA GLY A 422 26.30 -5.97 -2.73
C GLY A 422 25.25 -5.08 -2.07
N VAL A 423 25.65 -3.93 -1.50
CA VAL A 423 24.73 -2.96 -0.87
C VAL A 423 23.72 -2.40 -1.88
N ALA A 424 24.18 -2.03 -3.07
CA ALA A 424 23.33 -1.48 -4.12
C ALA A 424 22.37 -2.54 -4.67
N CYS A 425 22.85 -3.77 -4.90
CA CYS A 425 22.01 -4.89 -5.32
C CYS A 425 20.93 -5.21 -4.28
N PHE A 426 21.31 -5.25 -3.01
CA PHE A 426 20.40 -5.49 -1.90
C PHE A 426 19.32 -4.39 -1.79
N ALA A 427 19.72 -3.12 -1.81
CA ALA A 427 18.79 -2.00 -1.81
C ALA A 427 17.81 -2.06 -2.99
N ALA A 428 18.30 -2.40 -4.19
CA ALA A 428 17.46 -2.57 -5.36
C ALA A 428 16.43 -3.70 -5.18
N VAL A 429 16.81 -4.85 -4.63
CA VAL A 429 15.87 -5.95 -4.33
C VAL A 429 14.77 -5.50 -3.38
N VAL A 430 15.11 -4.80 -2.30
CA VAL A 430 14.13 -4.29 -1.33
C VAL A 430 13.13 -3.36 -2.01
N VAL A 431 13.62 -2.38 -2.78
CA VAL A 431 12.77 -1.41 -3.49
C VAL A 431 11.88 -2.10 -4.54
N LEU A 432 12.45 -2.99 -5.35
CA LEU A 432 11.71 -3.72 -6.38
C LEU A 432 10.61 -4.60 -5.77
N THR A 433 10.87 -5.28 -4.64
CA THR A 433 9.85 -6.11 -3.98
C THR A 433 8.77 -5.29 -3.28
N ILE A 434 9.06 -4.06 -2.84
CA ILE A 434 8.03 -3.12 -2.35
C ILE A 434 7.11 -2.74 -3.50
N PHE A 435 7.66 -2.25 -4.61
CA PHE A 435 6.86 -1.87 -5.77
C PHE A 435 6.13 -3.07 -6.41
N ALA A 436 6.72 -4.26 -6.43
CA ALA A 436 6.07 -5.47 -6.91
C ALA A 436 4.85 -5.84 -6.06
N ALA A 437 4.93 -5.70 -4.73
CA ALA A 437 3.79 -5.91 -3.84
C ALA A 437 2.70 -4.85 -4.03
N ASP A 438 3.08 -3.57 -4.16
CA ASP A 438 2.12 -2.46 -4.38
C ASP A 438 1.41 -2.54 -5.74
N LEU A 439 2.06 -3.10 -6.75
CA LEU A 439 1.47 -3.35 -8.07
C LEU A 439 0.70 -4.68 -8.14
N PHE A 440 0.85 -5.57 -7.17
CA PHE A 440 0.12 -6.83 -7.13
C PHE A 440 -1.32 -6.60 -6.64
N ASP A 441 -2.30 -6.72 -7.54
CA ASP A 441 -3.72 -6.60 -7.15
C ASP A 441 -4.27 -7.95 -6.63
N PRO A 442 -4.54 -8.10 -5.32
CA PRO A 442 -5.04 -9.35 -4.76
C PRO A 442 -6.46 -9.71 -5.24
N ARG A 443 -7.25 -8.74 -5.72
CA ARG A 443 -8.61 -8.97 -6.24
C ARG A 443 -8.59 -9.90 -7.46
N ARG A 444 -7.52 -9.83 -8.26
CA ARG A 444 -7.33 -10.68 -9.45
C ARG A 444 -7.30 -12.17 -9.13
N MET A 445 -6.81 -12.57 -7.95
CA MET A 445 -6.87 -13.96 -7.50
C MET A 445 -8.32 -14.47 -7.41
N TRP A 446 -9.23 -13.60 -6.97
CA TRP A 446 -10.65 -13.90 -6.81
C TRP A 446 -11.41 -13.81 -8.13
N ASP A 447 -11.03 -12.89 -9.01
CA ASP A 447 -11.64 -12.75 -10.35
C ASP A 447 -11.40 -14.00 -11.19
N VAL A 448 -10.13 -14.44 -11.30
CA VAL A 448 -9.76 -15.61 -12.10
C VAL A 448 -10.38 -16.89 -11.54
N ALA A 449 -10.57 -16.96 -10.22
CA ALA A 449 -11.27 -18.06 -9.57
C ALA A 449 -12.81 -17.99 -9.74
N GLY A 450 -13.35 -16.95 -10.38
CA GLY A 450 -14.77 -16.81 -10.70
C GLY A 450 -15.63 -16.20 -9.60
N TYR A 451 -15.05 -15.72 -8.49
CA TYR A 451 -15.81 -15.20 -7.34
C TYR A 451 -16.29 -13.76 -7.50
N ASN A 452 -15.73 -13.02 -8.45
CA ASN A 452 -16.20 -11.68 -8.84
C ASN A 452 -16.80 -11.70 -10.26
N ALA A 453 -17.04 -12.90 -10.81
CA ALA A 453 -17.47 -13.08 -12.19
C ALA A 453 -18.97 -12.83 -12.37
N ALA A 454 -19.33 -11.55 -12.36
CA ALA A 454 -20.20 -11.03 -13.41
C ALA A 454 -19.34 -10.70 -14.67
N GLU A 455 -18.11 -10.21 -14.49
CA GLU A 455 -17.21 -9.73 -15.56
C GLU A 455 -16.64 -10.75 -16.56
N LEU A 456 -16.61 -12.05 -16.26
CA LEU A 456 -15.96 -13.05 -17.13
C LEU A 456 -16.91 -13.81 -18.07
N ARG A 457 -18.22 -13.56 -17.99
CA ARG A 457 -19.15 -14.07 -19.02
C ARG A 457 -19.21 -13.08 -20.19
N ARG A 458 -18.18 -13.11 -21.04
CA ARG A 458 -18.46 -13.19 -22.49
C ARG A 458 -18.57 -14.68 -22.82
N PRO A 459 -19.75 -15.32 -22.69
CA PRO A 459 -19.82 -16.71 -23.07
C PRO A 459 -19.84 -16.79 -24.60
N PRO A 460 -19.13 -17.74 -25.21
CA PRO A 460 -19.44 -18.21 -26.56
C PRO A 460 -20.92 -18.67 -26.69
N MET A 461 -21.60 -18.91 -25.56
CA MET A 461 -23.01 -19.31 -25.49
C MET A 461 -24.02 -18.25 -25.90
N ALA A 462 -23.66 -16.96 -26.05
CA ALA A 462 -24.61 -15.99 -26.62
C ALA A 462 -25.07 -16.43 -28.03
N ARG A 463 -24.21 -17.11 -28.80
CA ARG A 463 -24.60 -17.76 -30.06
C ARG A 463 -25.48 -18.99 -29.88
N GLN A 464 -25.34 -19.77 -28.80
CA GLN A 464 -26.17 -20.95 -28.53
C GLN A 464 -27.55 -20.58 -27.98
N TRP A 465 -27.66 -19.52 -27.17
CA TRP A 465 -28.94 -19.03 -26.66
C TRP A 465 -29.78 -18.41 -27.77
N HIS A 466 -29.19 -17.61 -28.67
CA HIS A 466 -29.94 -17.13 -29.85
C HIS A 466 -30.38 -18.28 -30.77
N LYS A 467 -29.55 -19.32 -30.96
CA LYS A 467 -29.92 -20.52 -31.73
C LYS A 467 -31.00 -21.36 -31.04
N ARG A 468 -30.93 -21.58 -29.73
CA ARG A 468 -31.96 -22.28 -28.95
C ARG A 468 -33.26 -21.48 -28.88
N ALA A 469 -33.21 -20.18 -28.68
CA ALA A 469 -34.37 -19.30 -28.71
C ALA A 469 -34.99 -19.17 -30.12
N ALA A 470 -34.19 -19.29 -31.18
CA ALA A 470 -34.69 -19.37 -32.56
C ALA A 470 -35.34 -20.74 -32.84
N ALA A 471 -34.73 -21.84 -32.38
CA ALA A 471 -35.28 -23.19 -32.50
C ALA A 471 -36.59 -23.35 -31.71
N ILE A 472 -36.65 -22.84 -30.47
CA ILE A 472 -37.86 -22.84 -29.64
C ILE A 472 -38.95 -21.96 -30.26
N ARG A 473 -38.61 -20.79 -30.82
CA ARG A 473 -39.58 -19.95 -31.55
C ARG A 473 -40.07 -20.60 -32.85
N ALA A 474 -39.22 -21.34 -33.56
CA ALA A 474 -39.61 -22.11 -34.74
C ALA A 474 -40.53 -23.28 -34.36
N GLU A 475 -40.24 -23.99 -33.27
CA GLU A 475 -41.05 -25.10 -32.77
C GLU A 475 -42.40 -24.65 -32.21
N LEU A 476 -42.45 -23.50 -31.52
CA LEU A 476 -43.70 -22.90 -31.05
C LEU A 476 -44.56 -22.32 -32.20
N ARG A 477 -43.94 -21.89 -33.31
CA ARG A 477 -44.65 -21.53 -34.56
C ARG A 477 -45.19 -22.78 -35.27
N ALA A 478 -44.42 -23.86 -35.35
CA ALA A 478 -44.84 -25.13 -35.95
C ALA A 478 -45.99 -25.79 -35.16
N ARG A 479 -46.03 -25.64 -33.83
CA ARG A 479 -47.12 -26.11 -32.96
C ARG A 479 -48.31 -25.14 -32.87
N GLY A 480 -48.36 -24.09 -33.68
CA GLY A 480 -49.50 -23.15 -33.75
C GLY A 480 -49.70 -22.24 -32.52
N LYS A 481 -48.75 -22.20 -31.58
CA LYS A 481 -48.88 -21.44 -30.31
C LYS A 481 -48.40 -19.99 -30.39
N LEU A 482 -47.75 -19.60 -31.49
CA LEU A 482 -47.31 -18.23 -31.75
C LEU A 482 -48.13 -17.65 -32.92
N ARG A 483 -49.25 -16.98 -32.61
CA ARG A 483 -50.03 -16.20 -33.58
C ARG A 483 -49.19 -15.03 -34.07
N THR A 484 -48.84 -15.02 -35.35
CA THR A 484 -48.34 -13.83 -36.04
C THR A 484 -49.37 -12.71 -35.89
N LYS A 485 -49.00 -11.58 -35.28
CA LYS A 485 -49.79 -10.35 -35.37
C LYS A 485 -50.03 -10.06 -36.85
N ARG A 486 -51.26 -10.30 -37.32
CA ARG A 486 -51.74 -9.82 -38.62
C ARG A 486 -51.75 -8.30 -38.57
N ASN A 487 -51.26 -7.70 -39.65
CA ASN A 487 -51.32 -6.28 -39.97
C ASN A 487 -52.66 -5.66 -39.53
N VAL A 488 -52.59 -4.59 -38.75
CA VAL A 488 -53.64 -3.58 -38.73
C VAL A 488 -53.12 -2.44 -39.57
N SER A 489 -53.64 -2.36 -40.80
CA SER A 489 -53.61 -1.20 -41.67
C SER A 489 -55.05 -0.86 -41.98
N VAL A 490 -55.52 0.25 -41.40
CA VAL A 490 -56.37 1.34 -41.93
C VAL A 490 -56.72 2.22 -40.73
#